data_AF-A0A822DHH6-F1
#
_entry.id   AF-A0A822DHH6-F1
#
_cell.length_a   1.000
_cell.length_b   1.000
_cell.length_c   1.000
_cell.angle_alpha   90.00
_cell.angle_beta   90.00
_cell.angle_gamma   90.00
#
_symmetry.space_group_name_H-M   'P 1'
#
loop_
_entity.id
_entity.type
_entity.pdbx_description
1 polymer ?
#
loop_
_entity_poly.entity_id
_entity_poly.type
_entity_poly.pdbx_seq_one_letter_code
_entity_poly.pdbx_strand_id
1 'polypeptide(L)'
;REKNFPPLPKFCPCGPCFYQDISIEIPSEFQIWVRYLYYLWLLYSATLFLNMIAALSYFVIDKNGATTFGLSLVYLFLFVPGSYICWFRPIYRAFRLVFSLNK
;
A
#
# COMPACT_ATOMS: atom_id res chain seq x y z
N ARG A 1 15.88 -15.06 2.02
CA ARG A 1 14.49 -15.33 2.49
C ARG A 1 13.55 -15.16 1.30
N GLU A 2 12.54 -16.01 1.17
CA GLU A 2 11.64 -16.12 0.00
C GLU A 2 10.59 -15.01 -0.03
N LYS A 3 10.39 -14.31 -1.15
CA LYS A 3 9.51 -13.13 -1.22
C LYS A 3 8.06 -13.51 -0.90
N ASN A 4 7.50 -12.95 0.17
CA ASN A 4 6.16 -13.29 0.68
C ASN A 4 5.17 -12.10 0.61
N PHE A 5 5.62 -10.92 0.18
CA PHE A 5 4.85 -9.69 0.33
C PHE A 5 4.93 -8.78 -0.92
N PRO A 6 3.84 -8.10 -1.29
CA PRO A 6 2.48 -8.24 -0.76
C PRO A 6 1.84 -9.56 -1.22
N PRO A 7 1.00 -10.20 -0.39
CA PRO A 7 0.22 -11.37 -0.80
C PRO A 7 -0.87 -10.91 -1.76
N LEU A 8 -0.52 -10.85 -3.05
CA LEU A 8 -1.46 -10.48 -4.09
C LEU A 8 -2.24 -11.72 -4.54
N PRO A 9 -3.52 -11.58 -4.94
CA PRO A 9 -4.25 -12.66 -5.59
C PRO A 9 -3.47 -13.17 -6.80
N LYS A 10 -3.51 -14.49 -7.07
CA LYS A 10 -2.77 -15.12 -8.19
C LYS A 10 -3.06 -14.52 -9.58
N PHE A 11 -4.13 -13.74 -9.70
CA PHE A 11 -4.54 -13.04 -10.92
C PHE A 11 -3.84 -11.67 -11.11
N CYS A 12 -3.19 -11.12 -10.08
CA CYS A 12 -2.45 -9.88 -10.20
C CYS A 12 -1.10 -10.14 -10.92
N PRO A 13 -0.77 -9.40 -11.99
CA PRO A 13 0.51 -9.60 -12.71
C PRO A 13 1.74 -9.21 -11.88
N CYS A 14 1.55 -8.50 -10.77
CA CYS A 14 2.61 -8.19 -9.82
C CYS A 14 2.75 -9.35 -8.82
N GLY A 15 3.88 -10.07 -8.86
CA GLY A 15 4.23 -11.05 -7.83
C GLY A 15 4.68 -10.40 -6.52
N PRO A 16 4.83 -11.18 -5.43
CA PRO A 16 5.39 -10.67 -4.17
C PRO A 16 6.80 -10.10 -4.42
N CYS A 17 6.94 -8.79 -4.25
CA CYS A 17 8.17 -8.05 -4.54
C CYS A 17 9.24 -8.18 -3.45
N PHE A 18 8.83 -8.41 -2.20
CA PHE A 18 9.75 -8.37 -1.06
C PHE A 18 9.45 -9.42 0.01
N TYR A 19 10.48 -9.71 0.80
CA TYR A 19 10.31 -10.42 2.06
C TYR A 19 9.85 -9.43 3.12
N GLN A 20 8.71 -9.69 3.75
CA GLN A 20 8.26 -8.97 4.93
C GLN A 20 7.61 -9.98 5.87
N ASP A 21 8.22 -10.20 7.02
CA ASP A 21 7.63 -11.02 8.08
C ASP A 21 7.59 -10.24 9.38
N ILE A 22 6.39 -9.73 9.68
CA ILE A 22 6.14 -8.92 10.87
C ILE A 22 6.37 -9.75 12.15
N SER A 23 6.13 -11.07 12.11
CA SER A 23 6.23 -11.92 13.31
C SER A 23 7.68 -12.16 13.76
N ILE A 24 8.62 -12.17 12.81
CA ILE A 24 10.04 -12.42 13.05
C ILE A 24 10.81 -11.10 13.19
N GLU A 25 10.43 -10.05 12.45
CA GLU A 25 11.18 -8.79 12.41
C GLU A 25 10.74 -7.76 13.46
N ILE A 26 9.54 -7.92 14.02
CA ILE A 26 8.97 -7.00 15.03
C ILE A 26 8.65 -7.81 16.31
N PRO A 27 9.04 -7.35 17.51
CA PRO A 27 8.65 -7.96 18.78
C PRO A 27 7.13 -7.91 19.01
N SER A 28 6.58 -8.91 19.72
CA SER A 28 5.14 -9.17 19.85
C SER A 28 4.29 -7.97 20.26
N GLU A 29 4.83 -7.08 21.09
CA GLU A 29 4.17 -5.87 21.61
C GLU A 29 3.81 -4.87 20.49
N PHE A 30 4.65 -4.76 19.45
CA PHE A 30 4.47 -3.79 18.37
C PHE A 30 3.88 -4.39 17.09
N GLN A 31 3.75 -5.72 17.02
CA GLN A 31 3.21 -6.41 15.83
C GLN A 31 1.79 -5.95 15.48
N ILE A 32 0.96 -5.68 16.49
CA ILE A 32 -0.42 -5.22 16.28
C ILE A 32 -0.47 -3.85 15.59
N TRP A 33 0.38 -2.91 16.02
CA TRP A 33 0.47 -1.58 15.45
C TRP A 33 0.97 -1.60 14.01
N VAL A 34 2.01 -2.40 13.74
CA VAL A 34 2.55 -2.57 12.38
C VAL A 34 1.52 -3.20 11.44
N ARG A 35 0.70 -4.15 11.92
CA ARG A 35 -0.41 -4.72 11.14
C ARG A 35 -1.50 -3.70 10.85
N TYR A 36 -1.88 -2.85 11.81
CA TYR A 36 -2.86 -1.79 11.57
C TYR A 36 -2.36 -0.78 10.53
N LEU A 37 -1.09 -0.36 10.60
CA LEU A 37 -0.49 0.53 9.60
C LEU A 37 -0.50 -0.11 8.20
N TYR A 38 -0.25 -1.41 8.11
CA TYR A 38 -0.35 -2.15 6.86
C TYR A 38 -1.78 -2.16 6.31
N TYR A 39 -2.78 -2.45 7.13
CA TYR A 39 -4.18 -2.40 6.71
C TYR A 39 -4.61 -1.01 6.30
N LEU A 40 -4.11 0.03 6.98
CA LEU A 40 -4.37 1.42 6.61
C LEU A 40 -3.78 1.77 5.24
N TRP A 41 -2.56 1.28 4.94
CA TRP A 41 -1.95 1.46 3.62
C TRP A 41 -2.70 0.70 2.52
N LEU A 42 -3.18 -0.52 2.80
CA LEU A 42 -4.04 -1.27 1.89
C LEU A 42 -5.38 -0.56 1.64
N LEU A 43 -6.02 -0.06 2.70
CA LEU A 43 -7.26 0.70 2.60
C LEU A 43 -7.06 1.98 1.76
N TYR A 44 -5.98 2.71 1.99
CA TYR A 44 -5.62 3.88 1.18
C TYR A 44 -5.47 3.53 -0.32
N SER A 45 -4.75 2.44 -0.61
CA SER A 45 -4.57 1.94 -1.98
C SER A 45 -5.89 1.51 -2.61
N ALA A 46 -6.77 0.83 -1.84
CA ALA A 46 -8.09 0.44 -2.29
C ALA A 46 -9.00 1.65 -2.58
N THR A 47 -8.94 2.69 -1.75
CA THR A 47 -9.68 3.95 -1.98
C THR A 47 -9.26 4.63 -3.27
N LEU A 48 -7.97 4.68 -3.58
CA LEU A 48 -7.48 5.22 -4.86
C LEU A 48 -7.92 4.37 -6.05
N PHE A 49 -7.98 3.06 -5.88
CA PHE A 49 -8.48 2.15 -6.93
C PHE A 49 -9.98 2.36 -7.18
N LEU A 50 -10.78 2.46 -6.11
CA LEU A 50 -12.20 2.81 -6.22
C LEU A 50 -12.41 4.21 -6.81
N ASN A 51 -11.53 5.17 -6.48
CA ASN A 51 -11.54 6.50 -7.09
C ASN A 51 -11.35 6.41 -8.61
N MET A 52 -10.43 5.57 -9.09
CA MET A 52 -10.25 5.32 -10.52
C MET A 52 -11.50 4.69 -11.14
N ILE A 53 -12.15 3.72 -10.48
CA ILE A 53 -13.38 3.08 -11.00
C ILE A 53 -14.52 4.10 -11.10
N ALA A 54 -14.67 4.96 -10.09
CA ALA A 54 -15.69 6.01 -10.08
C ALA A 54 -15.42 7.08 -11.14
N ALA A 55 -14.16 7.46 -11.35
CA ALA A 55 -13.80 8.40 -12.41
C ALA A 55 -14.00 7.79 -13.80
N LEU A 56 -13.75 6.49 -13.96
CA LEU A 56 -14.03 5.75 -15.19
C LEU A 56 -15.54 5.69 -15.47
N SER A 57 -16.37 5.37 -14.47
CA SER A 57 -17.82 5.34 -14.65
C SER A 57 -18.38 6.71 -15.02
N TYR A 58 -17.85 7.78 -14.42
CA TYR A 58 -18.20 9.15 -14.80
C TYR A 58 -17.82 9.48 -16.24
N PHE A 59 -16.62 9.09 -16.68
CA PHE A 59 -16.16 9.30 -18.07
C PHE A 59 -17.01 8.55 -19.10
N VAL A 60 -17.55 7.38 -18.76
CA VAL A 60 -18.43 6.60 -19.65
C VAL A 60 -19.79 7.28 -19.84
N ILE A 61 -20.29 7.99 -18.82
CA ILE A 61 -21.60 8.68 -18.86
C ILE A 61 -21.47 10.07 -19.50
N ASP A 62 -20.44 10.83 -19.14
CA ASP A 62 -20.19 12.18 -19.65
C ASP A 62 -18.77 12.29 -20.23
N LYS A 63 -18.68 12.72 -21.50
CA LYS A 63 -17.41 12.91 -22.21
C LYS A 63 -16.50 13.95 -21.54
N ASN A 64 -17.04 14.81 -20.68
CA ASN A 64 -16.26 15.76 -19.89
C ASN A 64 -15.48 15.09 -18.74
N GLY A 65 -15.76 13.82 -18.42
CA GLY A 65 -15.10 13.07 -17.35
C GLY A 65 -13.65 12.66 -17.62
N ALA A 66 -13.11 12.94 -18.81
CA ALA A 66 -11.77 12.51 -19.22
C ALA A 66 -10.67 13.04 -18.28
N THR A 67 -10.79 14.31 -17.88
CA THR A 67 -9.84 14.96 -16.97
C THR A 67 -9.86 14.31 -15.59
N THR A 68 -11.05 14.02 -15.06
CA THR A 68 -11.22 13.35 -13.76
C THR A 68 -10.63 11.94 -13.79
N PHE A 69 -10.85 11.19 -14.88
CA PHE A 69 -10.26 9.87 -15.07
C PHE A 69 -8.73 9.94 -15.17
N GLY A 70 -8.18 10.85 -15.97
CA GLY A 70 -6.73 11.05 -16.09
C GLY A 70 -6.06 11.38 -14.74
N LEU A 71 -6.66 12.27 -13.94
CA LEU A 71 -6.17 12.59 -12.60
C LEU A 71 -6.23 11.38 -11.65
N SER A 72 -7.29 10.57 -11.71
CA SER A 72 -7.43 9.36 -10.88
C SER A 72 -6.32 8.32 -11.16
N LEU A 73 -5.88 8.20 -12.43
CA LEU A 73 -4.75 7.33 -12.80
C LEU A 73 -3.43 7.86 -12.24
N VAL A 74 -3.18 9.17 -12.35
CA VAL A 74 -1.99 9.80 -11.76
C VAL A 74 -1.99 9.60 -10.24
N TYR A 75 -3.15 9.75 -9.59
CA TYR A 75 -3.31 9.49 -8.17
C TYR A 75 -2.98 8.03 -7.82
N LEU A 76 -3.54 7.07 -8.54
CA LEU A 76 -3.25 5.65 -8.31
C LEU A 76 -1.75 5.32 -8.48
N PHE A 77 -1.13 5.72 -9.59
CA PHE A 77 0.23 5.30 -9.90
C PHE A 77 1.33 6.10 -9.19
N LEU A 78 1.11 7.38 -8.90
CA LEU A 78 2.11 8.19 -8.20
C LEU A 78 1.98 8.04 -6.69
N PHE A 79 0.76 8.11 -6.16
CA PHE A 79 0.54 8.19 -4.72
C PHE A 79 0.55 6.83 -4.04
N VAL A 80 0.19 5.72 -4.71
CA VAL A 80 0.34 4.38 -4.09
C VAL A 80 1.82 4.07 -3.77
N PRO A 81 2.76 4.10 -4.73
CA PRO A 81 4.16 3.86 -4.43
C PRO A 81 4.79 5.02 -3.63
N GLY A 82 4.40 6.27 -3.90
CA GLY A 82 4.85 7.42 -3.13
C GLY A 82 4.50 7.30 -1.64
N SER A 83 3.27 6.91 -1.33
CA SER A 83 2.81 6.70 0.05
C SER A 83 3.58 5.57 0.73
N TYR A 84 3.85 4.46 0.03
CA TYR A 84 4.65 3.36 0.57
C TYR A 84 6.06 3.84 0.97
N ILE A 85 6.71 4.65 0.12
CA ILE A 85 8.06 5.17 0.36
C ILE A 85 8.07 6.25 1.45
N CYS A 86 7.07 7.14 1.46
CA CYS A 86 7.07 8.33 2.31
C CYS A 86 6.62 8.08 3.75
N TRP A 87 5.72 7.13 4.01
CA TRP A 87 5.23 6.91 5.39
C TRP A 87 5.29 5.45 5.83
N PHE A 88 4.87 4.49 5.00
CA PHE A 88 4.85 3.09 5.45
C PHE A 88 6.25 2.55 5.71
N ARG A 89 7.19 2.75 4.78
CA ARG A 89 8.57 2.23 4.88
C ARG A 89 9.39 2.89 6.00
N PRO A 90 9.38 4.22 6.20
CA PRO A 90 10.07 4.85 7.32
C PRO A 90 9.53 4.40 8.67
N ILE A 91 8.21 4.29 8.82
CA ILE A 91 7.58 3.84 10.06
C ILE A 91 7.96 2.38 10.35
N TYR A 92 7.90 1.50 9.35
CA TYR A 92 8.32 0.11 9.51
C TYR A 92 9.79 0.00 9.96
N ARG A 93 10.68 0.81 9.37
CA ARG A 93 12.09 0.89 9.78
C ARG A 93 12.23 1.42 11.21
N ALA A 94 11.44 2.42 11.61
CA ALA A 94 11.48 2.98 12.96
C ALA A 94 11.13 1.93 14.02
N PHE A 95 10.05 1.16 13.83
CA PHE A 95 9.69 0.07 14.75
C PHE A 95 10.77 -1.01 14.84
N ARG A 96 11.42 -1.33 13.72
CA ARG A 96 12.53 -2.29 13.70
C ARG A 96 13.77 -1.78 14.44
N LEU A 97 14.08 -0.49 14.32
CA LEU A 97 15.22 0.13 15.02
C LEU A 97 14.98 0.27 16.52
N VAL A 98 13.77 0.68 16.94
CA VAL A 98 13.39 0.77 18.36
C VAL A 98 13.59 -0.59 19.05
N PHE A 99 13.23 -1.69 18.37
CA PHE A 99 13.54 -3.03 18.86
C PHE A 99 15.05 -3.31 18.96
N SER A 100 15.83 -2.96 17.94
CA SER A 100 17.27 -3.20 17.93
C SER A 100 18.03 -2.44 19.02
N LEU A 101 17.51 -1.30 19.47
CA LEU A 101 18.10 -0.50 20.55
C LEU A 101 17.68 -0.99 21.94
N ASN A 102 16.53 -1.66 22.06
CA ASN A 102 16.04 -2.25 23.31
C ASN A 102 16.64 -3.65 23.62
N LYS A 103 17.62 -4.09 22.82
CA LYS A 103 18.32 -5.37 22.98
C LYS A 103 19.78 -5.13 23.35
#